data_AF-A0A7W0GM53-F1
#
_entry.id   AF-A0A7W0GM53-F1
#
_cell.length_a   1.000
_cell.length_b   1.000
_cell.length_c   1.000
_cell.angle_alpha   90.00
_cell.angle_beta   90.00
_cell.angle_gamma   90.00
#
_symmetry.space_group_name_H-M   'P 1'
#
loop_
_entity.id
_entity.type
_entity.pdbx_description
1 polymer ?
#
loop_
_entity_poly.entity_id
_entity_poly.type
_entity_poly.pdbx_seq_one_letter_code
_entity_poly.pdbx_strand_id
1 'polypeptide(L)'
;MNGLLTPVRIAALLYSLLSSSVLAADDCTARQAAGYRVLAMENGRKVAVWYPAAASEQPMAYSRSTGGFMGSVAKDAPPSTCPRVPLVLFSHGLGGCALQTLFLTEELARHGYVVAAPDHKDAVCAIGSDEHNFGNMRTDQSFLEPDRWSERSHRDRLHDLRAVIDLVANDQQLGPAVDAQHIGVIGHSLGGYTAIGMAGGWPSWKHADVKAVLALSPYVLPFITQRTLARLDVPVMYQGAQFDWGITTSLEGAQGAYAVTAPPKYFVKLKGGTHLEWVNLLCSGQPSVIACLKAKPNAYLIDRYGIEFLDRHLKNKPSALLSGRGAGLDVYRFELP
;
A
#
# COMPACT_ATOMS: atom_id res chain seq x y z
N MET A 1 -14.07 91.94 -5.41
CA MET A 1 -15.16 91.01 -5.03
C MET A 1 -14.83 89.66 -5.63
N ASN A 2 -14.50 88.71 -4.74
CA ASN A 2 -13.89 87.42 -5.04
C ASN A 2 -14.93 86.43 -5.57
N GLY A 3 -14.63 85.75 -6.68
CA GLY A 3 -15.32 84.53 -7.11
C GLY A 3 -14.30 83.40 -7.21
N LEU A 4 -14.25 82.54 -6.19
CA LEU A 4 -13.39 81.35 -6.14
C LEU A 4 -13.91 80.26 -7.09
N LEU A 5 -13.04 79.72 -7.93
CA LEU A 5 -13.23 78.46 -8.66
C LEU A 5 -12.77 77.29 -7.76
N THR A 6 -13.68 76.39 -7.41
CA THR A 6 -13.38 75.11 -6.74
C THR A 6 -13.07 74.01 -7.77
N PRO A 7 -12.03 73.18 -7.59
CA PRO A 7 -11.79 72.03 -8.45
C PRO A 7 -12.63 70.82 -8.01
N VAL A 8 -13.35 70.22 -8.95
CA VAL A 8 -14.05 68.93 -8.77
C VAL A 8 -13.01 67.81 -8.78
N ARG A 9 -12.88 67.07 -7.67
CA ARG A 9 -12.06 65.86 -7.59
C ARG A 9 -12.85 64.68 -8.16
N ILE A 10 -12.38 64.10 -9.26
CA ILE A 10 -12.87 62.84 -9.81
C ILE A 10 -12.25 61.71 -8.99
N ALA A 11 -13.06 61.00 -8.20
CA ALA A 11 -12.66 59.78 -7.52
C ALA A 11 -12.88 58.59 -8.46
N ALA A 12 -11.80 57.93 -8.88
CA ALA A 12 -11.86 56.68 -9.63
C ALA A 12 -12.18 55.53 -8.66
N LEU A 13 -13.37 54.94 -8.76
CA LEU A 13 -13.71 53.68 -8.09
C LEU A 13 -13.05 52.52 -8.85
N LEU A 14 -12.00 51.95 -8.27
CA LEU A 14 -11.45 50.65 -8.67
C LEU A 14 -12.37 49.55 -8.15
N TYR A 15 -13.16 48.94 -9.04
CA TYR A 15 -13.87 47.69 -8.75
C TYR A 15 -12.86 46.54 -8.79
N SER A 16 -12.51 45.98 -7.63
CA SER A 16 -11.79 44.72 -7.53
C SER A 16 -12.76 43.56 -7.85
N LEU A 17 -12.57 42.94 -9.01
CA LEU A 17 -13.23 41.67 -9.36
C LEU A 17 -12.66 40.56 -8.48
N LEU A 18 -13.36 40.21 -7.40
CA LEU A 18 -13.14 38.98 -6.66
C LEU A 18 -13.62 37.81 -7.53
N SER A 19 -12.68 37.18 -8.24
CA SER A 19 -12.93 35.90 -8.91
C SER A 19 -13.15 34.82 -7.85
N SER A 20 -14.41 34.51 -7.57
CA SER A 20 -14.78 33.35 -6.76
C SER A 20 -14.46 32.09 -7.58
N SER A 21 -13.28 31.51 -7.37
CA SER A 21 -12.98 30.18 -7.87
C SER A 21 -13.87 29.20 -7.11
N VAL A 22 -14.99 28.79 -7.74
CA VAL A 22 -15.75 27.63 -7.28
C VAL A 22 -14.79 26.45 -7.38
N LEU A 23 -14.33 25.94 -6.24
CA LEU A 23 -13.64 24.66 -6.19
C LEU A 23 -14.60 23.63 -6.79
N ALA A 24 -14.27 23.08 -7.96
CA ALA A 24 -15.01 21.96 -8.49
C ALA A 24 -14.95 20.83 -7.45
N ALA A 25 -16.11 20.28 -7.07
CA ALA A 25 -16.14 19.12 -6.19
C ALA A 25 -15.35 17.99 -6.85
N ASP A 26 -14.55 17.27 -6.06
CA ASP A 26 -13.74 16.16 -6.57
C ASP A 26 -14.67 15.09 -7.16
N ASP A 27 -14.38 14.61 -8.38
CA ASP A 27 -15.03 13.42 -8.91
C ASP A 27 -14.47 12.19 -8.22
N CYS A 28 -15.13 11.78 -7.14
CA CYS A 28 -14.72 10.65 -6.30
C CYS A 28 -14.86 9.28 -6.98
N THR A 29 -15.45 9.23 -8.17
CA THR A 29 -15.53 8.02 -8.99
C THR A 29 -14.38 7.92 -9.99
N ALA A 30 -13.76 9.06 -10.31
CA ALA A 30 -12.57 9.13 -11.14
C ALA A 30 -11.30 8.79 -10.36
N ARG A 31 -10.25 8.50 -11.11
CA ARG A 31 -8.89 8.33 -10.60
C ARG A 31 -8.43 9.63 -9.92
N GLN A 32 -8.00 9.51 -8.66
CA GLN A 32 -7.57 10.60 -7.80
C GLN A 32 -6.09 10.93 -8.03
N ALA A 33 -5.66 12.12 -7.62
CA ALA A 33 -4.24 12.41 -7.42
C ALA A 33 -3.72 11.72 -6.15
N ALA A 34 -2.49 11.21 -6.17
CA ALA A 34 -1.83 10.69 -4.97
C ALA A 34 -1.15 11.81 -4.18
N GLY A 35 -1.53 11.98 -2.93
CA GLY A 35 -0.78 12.71 -1.91
C GLY A 35 0.26 11.83 -1.24
N TYR A 36 1.23 12.47 -0.59
CA TYR A 36 2.24 11.78 0.20
C TYR A 36 2.62 12.60 1.44
N ARG A 37 2.64 11.94 2.60
CA ARG A 37 3.07 12.49 3.89
C ARG A 37 3.92 11.48 4.63
N VAL A 38 4.75 11.99 5.54
CA VAL A 38 5.50 11.17 6.48
C VAL A 38 5.02 11.48 7.88
N LEU A 39 4.49 10.47 8.57
CA LEU A 39 4.14 10.54 9.98
C LEU A 39 5.26 9.89 10.81
N ALA A 40 5.22 10.15 12.12
CA ALA A 40 6.15 9.54 13.07
C ALA A 40 5.35 8.84 14.17
N MET A 41 5.74 7.60 14.47
CA MET A 41 5.27 6.87 15.65
C MET A 41 5.92 7.44 16.91
N GLU A 42 5.37 7.14 18.08
CA GLU A 42 5.91 7.59 19.39
C GLU A 42 7.37 7.18 19.61
N ASN A 43 7.78 6.02 19.08
CA ASN A 43 9.14 5.52 19.15
C ASN A 43 10.11 6.15 18.11
N GLY A 44 9.65 7.16 17.36
CA GLY A 44 10.42 7.90 16.36
C GLY A 44 10.53 7.23 14.98
N ARG A 45 10.04 5.99 14.81
CA ARG A 45 10.01 5.34 13.49
C ARG A 45 9.01 6.01 12.58
N LYS A 46 9.37 6.12 11.30
CA LYS A 46 8.60 6.86 10.31
C LYS A 46 7.59 5.95 9.63
N VAL A 47 6.51 6.57 9.19
CA VAL A 47 5.43 5.95 8.44
C VAL A 47 5.21 6.76 7.18
N ALA A 48 5.39 6.14 6.01
CA ALA A 48 5.02 6.72 4.74
C ALA A 48 3.51 6.55 4.54
N VAL A 49 2.82 7.64 4.21
CA VAL A 49 1.38 7.62 3.99
C VAL A 49 1.07 8.21 2.62
N TRP A 50 0.47 7.41 1.74
CA TRP A 50 -0.12 7.85 0.48
C TRP A 50 -1.63 7.91 0.60
N TYR A 51 -2.27 8.90 -0.02
CA TYR A 51 -3.70 9.14 0.15
C TYR A 51 -4.28 9.89 -1.06
N PRO A 52 -5.59 9.88 -1.30
CA PRO A 52 -6.21 10.72 -2.33
C PRO A 52 -6.03 12.20 -1.97
N ALA A 53 -5.44 13.00 -2.84
CA ALA A 53 -5.14 14.42 -2.57
C ALA A 53 -5.99 15.38 -3.41
N ALA A 54 -6.23 16.57 -2.87
CA ALA A 54 -6.96 17.65 -3.54
C ALA A 54 -6.09 18.45 -4.54
N ALA A 55 -4.76 18.25 -4.51
CA ALA A 55 -3.82 18.97 -5.36
C ALA A 55 -3.22 18.06 -6.43
N SER A 56 -2.82 18.66 -7.55
CA SER A 56 -2.16 17.94 -8.63
C SER A 56 -0.81 17.38 -8.22
N GLU A 57 -0.52 16.17 -8.69
CA GLU A 57 0.76 15.52 -8.46
C GLU A 57 1.92 16.29 -9.09
N GLN A 58 3.07 16.25 -8.42
CA GLN A 58 4.34 16.75 -8.94
C GLN A 58 5.40 15.63 -8.89
N PRO A 59 6.37 15.61 -9.82
CA PRO A 59 7.50 14.69 -9.72
C PRO A 59 8.21 14.82 -8.37
N MET A 60 8.46 13.70 -7.70
CA MET A 60 9.09 13.69 -6.38
C MET A 60 10.15 12.59 -6.27
N ALA A 61 11.33 12.96 -5.78
CA ALA A 61 12.32 11.99 -5.30
C ALA A 61 12.02 11.65 -3.83
N TYR A 62 11.77 10.36 -3.52
CA TYR A 62 11.52 9.94 -2.14
C TYR A 62 12.81 9.82 -1.31
N SER A 63 13.84 9.21 -1.89
CA SER A 63 15.18 9.05 -1.33
C SER A 63 16.09 8.50 -2.43
N ARG A 64 17.41 8.67 -2.32
CA ARG A 64 18.36 7.98 -3.23
C ARG A 64 18.34 6.46 -3.02
N SER A 65 17.97 5.99 -1.82
CA SER A 65 17.87 4.56 -1.49
C SER A 65 16.78 3.83 -2.30
N THR A 66 15.84 4.54 -2.93
CA THR A 66 14.85 3.92 -3.83
C THR A 66 15.40 3.61 -5.23
N GLY A 67 16.72 3.71 -5.43
CA GLY A 67 17.37 3.42 -6.71
C GLY A 67 17.18 4.51 -7.77
N GLY A 68 16.98 5.76 -7.33
CA GLY A 68 16.69 6.89 -8.23
C GLY A 68 15.27 6.87 -8.81
N PHE A 69 14.38 6.04 -8.26
CA PHE A 69 13.00 5.95 -8.68
C PHE A 69 12.22 7.21 -8.29
N MET A 70 11.67 7.90 -9.28
CA MET A 70 10.87 9.11 -9.12
C MET A 70 9.39 8.76 -8.98
N GLY A 71 8.77 9.30 -7.95
CA GLY A 71 7.32 9.31 -7.78
C GLY A 71 6.64 10.45 -8.51
N SER A 72 5.31 10.46 -8.44
CA SER A 72 4.46 11.58 -8.84
C SER A 72 3.40 11.78 -7.76
N VAL A 73 3.58 12.76 -6.88
CA VAL A 73 2.69 12.96 -5.73
C VAL A 73 2.50 14.43 -5.38
N ALA A 74 1.36 14.74 -4.77
CA ALA A 74 1.08 16.00 -4.12
C ALA A 74 1.58 15.95 -2.67
N LYS A 75 2.88 16.20 -2.48
CA LYS A 75 3.53 16.13 -1.17
C LYS A 75 2.90 17.12 -0.18
N ASP A 76 2.54 16.63 1.01
CA ASP A 76 1.97 17.40 2.12
C ASP A 76 0.65 18.15 1.78
N ALA A 77 0.02 17.84 0.66
CA ALA A 77 -1.22 18.46 0.23
C ALA A 77 -2.42 17.99 1.08
N PRO A 78 -3.48 18.79 1.23
CA PRO A 78 -4.74 18.32 1.80
C PRO A 78 -5.29 17.08 1.09
N PRO A 79 -5.89 16.12 1.83
CA PRO A 79 -6.65 15.03 1.22
C PRO A 79 -7.76 15.58 0.33
N SER A 80 -8.20 14.78 -0.64
CA SER A 80 -9.37 15.11 -1.45
C SER A 80 -10.61 15.23 -0.57
N THR A 81 -11.62 15.95 -1.06
CA THR A 81 -12.90 16.18 -0.38
C THR A 81 -13.86 15.01 -0.49
N CYS A 82 -13.38 13.87 -1.00
CA CYS A 82 -14.14 12.65 -1.17
C CYS A 82 -14.53 11.99 0.16
N PRO A 83 -15.56 11.12 0.15
CA PRO A 83 -15.88 10.30 1.32
C PRO A 83 -14.67 9.53 1.84
N ARG A 84 -14.73 9.15 3.12
CA ARG A 84 -13.69 8.33 3.76
C ARG A 84 -13.41 7.08 2.94
N VAL A 85 -12.13 6.76 2.77
CA VAL A 85 -11.68 5.61 2.00
C VAL A 85 -11.02 4.56 2.89
N PRO A 86 -11.06 3.26 2.51
CA PRO A 86 -10.45 2.19 3.29
C PRO A 86 -8.95 2.43 3.54
N LEU A 87 -8.49 2.03 4.72
CA LEU A 87 -7.08 2.00 5.08
C LEU A 87 -6.42 0.74 4.52
N VAL A 88 -5.23 0.89 3.95
CA VAL A 88 -4.37 -0.21 3.52
C VAL A 88 -3.05 -0.11 4.25
N LEU A 89 -2.72 -1.13 5.02
CA LEU A 89 -1.41 -1.26 5.65
C LEU A 89 -0.47 -1.98 4.70
N PHE A 90 0.76 -1.48 4.55
CA PHE A 90 1.80 -2.14 3.75
C PHE A 90 2.99 -2.52 4.64
N SER A 91 3.32 -3.80 4.68
CA SER A 91 4.50 -4.32 5.40
C SER A 91 5.57 -4.80 4.42
N HIS A 92 6.76 -4.22 4.51
CA HIS A 92 7.89 -4.54 3.64
C HIS A 92 8.52 -5.91 3.97
N GLY A 93 9.35 -6.44 3.07
CA GLY A 93 10.12 -7.68 3.30
C GLY A 93 11.20 -7.50 4.37
N LEU A 94 11.85 -8.60 4.77
CA LEU A 94 13.00 -8.50 5.70
C LEU A 94 14.06 -7.58 5.09
N GLY A 95 14.51 -6.58 5.85
CA GLY A 95 15.50 -5.61 5.39
C GLY A 95 15.02 -4.63 4.31
N GLY A 96 13.73 -4.65 3.96
CA GLY A 96 13.10 -3.59 3.16
C GLY A 96 12.93 -2.29 3.95
N CYS A 97 12.04 -1.42 3.48
CA CYS A 97 11.57 -0.24 4.21
C CYS A 97 10.20 0.20 3.69
N ALA A 98 9.62 1.23 4.30
CA ALA A 98 8.31 1.75 3.95
C ALA A 98 8.14 2.09 2.46
N LEU A 99 9.22 2.48 1.79
CA LEU A 99 9.23 2.88 0.38
C LEU A 99 9.48 1.72 -0.59
N GLN A 100 9.37 0.45 -0.17
CA GLN A 100 9.78 -0.71 -0.97
C GLN A 100 9.05 -0.85 -2.31
N THR A 101 7.76 -0.51 -2.37
CA THR A 101 6.87 -0.84 -3.50
C THR A 101 6.05 0.38 -3.94
N LEU A 102 6.75 1.44 -4.34
CA LEU A 102 6.16 2.74 -4.69
C LEU A 102 5.16 2.67 -5.85
N PHE A 103 5.42 1.77 -6.82
CA PHE A 103 4.51 1.61 -7.95
C PHE A 103 3.11 1.17 -7.50
N LEU A 104 3.03 0.28 -6.50
CA LEU A 104 1.75 -0.15 -5.94
C LEU A 104 1.16 0.86 -4.96
N THR A 105 1.96 1.44 -4.06
CA THR A 105 1.44 2.31 -2.99
C THR A 105 0.89 3.63 -3.53
N GLU A 106 1.53 4.22 -4.55
CA GLU A 106 0.99 5.41 -5.22
C GLU A 106 -0.30 5.07 -5.98
N GLU A 107 -0.34 3.96 -6.72
CA GLU A 107 -1.54 3.58 -7.48
C GLU A 107 -2.73 3.32 -6.57
N LEU A 108 -2.53 2.67 -5.42
CA LEU A 108 -3.60 2.48 -4.44
C LEU A 108 -4.18 3.83 -3.97
N ALA A 109 -3.34 4.83 -3.71
CA ALA A 109 -3.81 6.17 -3.37
C ALA A 109 -4.64 6.80 -4.51
N ARG A 110 -4.19 6.68 -5.75
CA ARG A 110 -4.95 7.14 -6.94
C ARG A 110 -6.27 6.40 -7.14
N HIS A 111 -6.38 5.19 -6.60
CA HIS A 111 -7.58 4.36 -6.63
C HIS A 111 -8.51 4.60 -5.42
N GLY A 112 -8.21 5.57 -4.55
CA GLY A 112 -9.07 5.89 -3.41
C GLY A 112 -8.80 4.98 -2.22
N TYR A 113 -7.54 4.88 -1.80
CA TYR A 113 -7.13 4.25 -0.54
C TYR A 113 -6.20 5.19 0.23
N VAL A 114 -6.27 5.17 1.55
CA VAL A 114 -5.14 5.64 2.35
C VAL A 114 -4.22 4.45 2.57
N VAL A 115 -2.96 4.57 2.19
CA VAL A 115 -1.95 3.52 2.29
C VAL A 115 -0.90 3.94 3.29
N ALA A 116 -0.65 3.15 4.34
CA ALA A 116 0.33 3.46 5.37
C ALA A 116 1.37 2.34 5.50
N ALA A 117 2.65 2.69 5.40
CA ALA A 117 3.78 1.78 5.47
C ALA A 117 4.78 2.25 6.53
N PRO A 118 5.00 1.51 7.63
CA PRO A 118 6.05 1.83 8.59
C PRO A 118 7.42 1.33 8.12
N ASP A 119 8.48 1.98 8.60
CA ASP A 119 9.78 1.34 8.72
C ASP A 119 9.76 0.42 9.94
N HIS A 120 9.74 -0.90 9.73
CA HIS A 120 9.85 -1.86 10.84
C HIS A 120 11.27 -1.84 11.43
N LYS A 121 11.44 -2.45 12.62
CA LYS A 121 12.72 -2.47 13.34
C LYS A 121 13.85 -3.08 12.51
N ASP A 122 13.53 -4.04 11.65
CA ASP A 122 14.46 -4.74 10.77
C ASP A 122 14.69 -4.03 9.43
N ALA A 123 14.16 -2.82 9.25
CA ALA A 123 14.37 -2.02 8.05
C ALA A 123 15.85 -1.63 7.90
N VAL A 124 16.38 -1.84 6.69
CA VAL A 124 17.76 -1.47 6.34
C VAL A 124 17.80 -0.09 5.68
N CYS A 125 16.79 0.26 4.89
CA CYS A 125 16.56 1.64 4.45
C CYS A 125 15.58 2.35 5.39
N ALA A 126 15.51 3.69 5.34
CA ALA A 126 14.58 4.46 6.15
C ALA A 126 14.08 5.70 5.40
N ILE A 127 12.85 6.12 5.68
CA ILE A 127 12.27 7.32 5.07
C ILE A 127 13.13 8.55 5.41
N GLY A 128 13.52 9.31 4.40
CA GLY A 128 14.32 10.52 4.57
C GLY A 128 15.76 10.27 5.04
N SER A 129 16.27 9.04 4.90
CA SER A 129 17.68 8.72 4.99
C SER A 129 18.14 8.01 3.71
N ASP A 130 19.34 8.33 3.24
CA ASP A 130 19.97 7.61 2.14
C ASP A 130 20.92 6.51 2.64
N GLU A 131 21.09 6.41 3.97
CA GLU A 131 21.95 5.41 4.60
C GLU A 131 21.25 4.05 4.69
N HIS A 132 22.05 2.98 4.54
CA HIS A 132 21.59 1.61 4.71
C HIS A 132 22.17 1.04 6.01
N ASN A 133 21.30 0.69 6.96
CA ASN A 133 21.67 0.07 8.22
C ASN A 133 21.49 -1.45 8.15
N PHE A 134 22.45 -2.14 7.53
CA PHE A 134 22.43 -3.61 7.41
C PHE A 134 22.45 -4.34 8.77
N GLY A 135 22.87 -3.67 9.86
CA GLY A 135 22.87 -4.22 11.21
C GLY A 135 21.47 -4.46 11.80
N ASN A 136 20.43 -3.89 11.19
CA ASN A 136 19.04 -4.10 11.58
C ASN A 136 18.45 -5.41 11.06
N MET A 137 19.05 -6.03 10.02
CA MET A 137 18.51 -7.24 9.41
C MET A 137 18.60 -8.42 10.39
N ARG A 138 17.55 -8.61 11.18
CA ARG A 138 17.44 -9.62 12.22
C ARG A 138 16.18 -10.43 12.02
N THR A 139 16.32 -11.74 12.14
CA THR A 139 15.20 -12.68 12.13
C THR A 139 15.08 -13.32 13.50
N ASP A 140 13.85 -13.52 13.97
CA ASP A 140 13.61 -14.18 15.25
C ASP A 140 13.93 -15.68 15.18
N GLN A 141 13.74 -16.28 14.02
CA GLN A 141 13.98 -17.70 13.73
C GLN A 141 14.50 -17.85 12.28
N SER A 142 15.17 -18.96 11.98
CA SER A 142 15.57 -19.28 10.61
C SER A 142 14.34 -19.49 9.71
N PHE A 143 14.36 -18.97 8.47
CA PHE A 143 13.33 -19.28 7.47
C PHE A 143 13.31 -20.75 7.06
N LEU A 144 14.38 -21.50 7.36
CA LEU A 144 14.48 -22.94 7.09
C LEU A 144 13.91 -23.81 8.22
N GLU A 145 13.51 -23.21 9.35
CA GLU A 145 12.94 -23.91 10.52
C GLU A 145 11.50 -23.43 10.80
N PRO A 146 10.55 -23.58 9.85
CA PRO A 146 9.19 -23.01 9.95
C PRO A 146 8.37 -23.54 11.13
N ASP A 147 8.73 -24.69 11.70
CA ASP A 147 8.16 -25.28 12.90
C ASP A 147 8.48 -24.50 14.18
N ARG A 148 9.59 -23.75 14.20
CA ARG A 148 10.00 -22.90 15.33
C ARG A 148 9.33 -21.53 15.32
N TRP A 149 8.70 -21.15 14.21
CA TRP A 149 7.93 -19.92 14.11
C TRP A 149 6.59 -20.07 14.83
N SER A 150 6.17 -19.00 15.51
CA SER A 150 4.92 -18.95 16.27
C SER A 150 4.35 -17.54 16.29
N GLU A 151 3.22 -17.33 16.97
CA GLU A 151 2.66 -16.00 17.19
C GLU A 151 3.57 -15.03 17.99
N ARG A 152 4.75 -15.49 18.45
CA ARG A 152 5.77 -14.65 19.07
C ARG A 152 6.80 -14.13 18.07
N SER A 153 7.01 -14.83 16.96
CA SER A 153 7.99 -14.47 15.93
C SER A 153 7.56 -13.21 15.19
N HIS A 154 8.42 -12.19 15.17
CA HIS A 154 8.21 -10.86 14.59
C HIS A 154 6.95 -10.16 15.11
N ARG A 155 6.59 -10.40 16.38
CA ARG A 155 5.42 -9.77 17.02
C ARG A 155 5.54 -8.24 17.11
N ASP A 156 6.76 -7.72 17.08
CA ASP A 156 7.00 -6.27 16.98
C ASP A 156 6.35 -5.67 15.71
N ARG A 157 6.35 -6.40 14.58
CA ARG A 157 5.68 -5.93 13.36
C ARG A 157 4.16 -5.85 13.50
N LEU A 158 3.54 -6.75 14.26
CA LEU A 158 2.11 -6.63 14.63
C LEU A 158 1.86 -5.35 15.42
N HIS A 159 2.69 -5.08 16.42
CA HIS A 159 2.55 -3.88 17.26
C HIS A 159 2.73 -2.61 16.43
N ASP A 160 3.68 -2.63 15.48
CA ASP A 160 3.88 -1.52 14.55
C ASP A 160 2.63 -1.25 13.72
N LEU A 161 2.05 -2.28 13.11
CA LEU A 161 0.85 -2.12 12.28
C LEU A 161 -0.35 -1.63 13.09
N ARG A 162 -0.53 -2.07 14.34
CA ARG A 162 -1.59 -1.55 15.22
C ARG A 162 -1.37 -0.07 15.55
N ALA A 163 -0.15 0.31 15.93
CA ALA A 163 0.18 1.70 16.20
C ALA A 163 0.05 2.59 14.94
N VAL A 164 0.31 2.06 13.75
CA VAL A 164 0.07 2.78 12.48
C VAL A 164 -1.41 3.03 12.24
N ILE A 165 -2.30 2.07 12.53
CA ILE A 165 -3.75 2.28 12.44
C ILE A 165 -4.16 3.46 13.32
N ASP A 166 -3.77 3.44 14.59
CA ASP A 166 -4.11 4.49 15.55
C ASP A 166 -3.52 5.84 15.13
N LEU A 167 -2.27 5.85 14.67
CA LEU A 167 -1.58 7.06 14.21
C LEU A 167 -2.30 7.72 13.03
N VAL A 168 -2.68 6.94 12.02
CA VAL A 168 -3.33 7.47 10.80
C VAL A 168 -4.77 7.88 11.08
N ALA A 169 -5.51 7.11 11.88
CA ALA A 169 -6.90 7.43 12.24
C ALA A 169 -7.01 8.69 13.11
N ASN A 170 -6.00 8.99 13.93
CA ASN A 170 -5.97 10.16 14.80
C ASN A 170 -5.18 11.36 14.24
N ASP A 171 -4.55 11.25 13.06
CA ASP A 171 -3.89 12.39 12.42
C ASP A 171 -4.92 13.46 12.07
N GLN A 172 -4.65 14.71 12.44
CA GLN A 172 -5.60 15.82 12.30
C GLN A 172 -6.06 16.06 10.85
N GLN A 173 -5.20 15.75 9.88
CA GLN A 173 -5.47 16.01 8.47
C GLN A 173 -5.92 14.74 7.73
N LEU A 174 -5.36 13.57 8.03
CA LEU A 174 -5.69 12.31 7.36
C LEU A 174 -6.86 11.57 8.00
N GLY A 175 -7.01 11.63 9.32
CA GLY A 175 -8.08 10.93 10.06
C GLY A 175 -9.48 11.16 9.47
N PRO A 176 -9.87 12.41 9.11
CA PRO A 176 -11.15 12.68 8.47
C PRO A 176 -11.37 12.01 7.11
N ALA A 177 -10.31 11.59 6.41
CA ALA A 177 -10.35 10.92 5.11
C ALA A 177 -10.27 9.39 5.20
N VAL A 178 -10.02 8.83 6.39
CA VAL A 178 -9.71 7.40 6.58
C VAL A 178 -10.89 6.64 7.17
N ASP A 179 -11.25 5.53 6.54
CA ASP A 179 -12.10 4.50 7.12
C ASP A 179 -11.23 3.38 7.71
N ALA A 180 -10.98 3.47 9.02
CA ALA A 180 -10.21 2.48 9.77
C ALA A 180 -11.02 1.23 10.17
N GLN A 181 -12.29 1.11 9.76
CA GLN A 181 -13.11 -0.09 9.97
C GLN A 181 -13.05 -1.07 8.79
N HIS A 182 -12.52 -0.61 7.65
CA HIS A 182 -12.28 -1.42 6.45
C HIS A 182 -10.78 -1.40 6.13
N ILE A 183 -10.04 -2.36 6.71
CA ILE A 183 -8.58 -2.43 6.58
C ILE A 183 -8.19 -3.55 5.61
N GLY A 184 -7.41 -3.19 4.60
CA GLY A 184 -6.60 -4.15 3.83
C GLY A 184 -5.19 -4.26 4.40
N VAL A 185 -4.59 -5.45 4.35
CA VAL A 185 -3.17 -5.61 4.69
C VAL A 185 -2.43 -6.22 3.52
N ILE A 186 -1.41 -5.51 3.05
CA ILE A 186 -0.50 -5.92 2.00
C ILE A 186 0.85 -6.24 2.64
N GLY A 187 1.49 -7.31 2.18
CA GLY A 187 2.81 -7.64 2.68
C GLY A 187 3.66 -8.42 1.70
N HIS A 188 4.92 -8.02 1.55
CA HIS A 188 5.91 -8.75 0.75
C HIS A 188 6.80 -9.64 1.61
N SER A 189 7.03 -10.89 1.21
CA SER A 189 7.96 -11.80 1.91
C SER A 189 7.62 -11.92 3.42
N LEU A 190 8.51 -11.50 4.33
CA LEU A 190 8.24 -11.40 5.78
C LEU A 190 7.08 -10.43 6.12
N GLY A 191 6.87 -9.38 5.32
CA GLY A 191 5.67 -8.56 5.41
C GLY A 191 4.41 -9.34 5.06
N GLY A 192 4.49 -10.31 4.15
CA GLY A 192 3.39 -11.22 3.83
C GLY A 192 3.04 -12.15 5.00
N TYR A 193 4.05 -12.62 5.74
CA TYR A 193 3.85 -13.30 7.03
C TYR A 193 3.10 -12.39 8.01
N THR A 194 3.52 -11.13 8.09
CA THR A 194 2.91 -10.13 8.97
C THR A 194 1.44 -9.88 8.62
N ALA A 195 1.13 -9.73 7.33
CA ALA A 195 -0.21 -9.51 6.83
C ALA A 195 -1.15 -10.68 7.13
N ILE A 196 -0.73 -11.91 6.84
CA ILE A 196 -1.49 -13.13 7.13
C ILE A 196 -1.68 -13.30 8.65
N GLY A 197 -0.64 -13.03 9.44
CA GLY A 197 -0.71 -13.08 10.89
C GLY A 197 -1.80 -12.13 11.43
N MET A 198 -1.78 -10.86 11.01
CA MET A 198 -2.74 -9.83 11.44
C MET A 198 -4.19 -10.14 11.05
N ALA A 199 -4.39 -10.88 9.95
CA ALA A 199 -5.71 -11.37 9.53
C ALA A 199 -6.21 -12.59 10.31
N GLY A 200 -5.45 -13.09 11.28
CA GLY A 200 -5.83 -14.23 12.12
C GLY A 200 -5.14 -15.54 11.77
N GLY A 201 -4.14 -15.53 10.87
CA GLY A 201 -3.23 -16.66 10.68
C GLY A 201 -2.55 -17.05 11.99
N TRP A 202 -2.37 -16.07 12.89
CA TRP A 202 -2.23 -16.31 14.33
C TRP A 202 -3.47 -15.78 15.05
N PRO A 203 -4.23 -16.60 15.81
CA PRO A 203 -5.45 -16.14 16.46
C PRO A 203 -5.26 -14.92 17.37
N SER A 204 -4.10 -14.81 18.04
CA SER A 204 -3.79 -13.69 18.93
C SER A 204 -3.42 -12.39 18.20
N TRP A 205 -3.16 -12.45 16.89
CA TRP A 205 -2.80 -11.30 16.08
C TRP A 205 -4.02 -10.66 15.41
N LYS A 206 -5.12 -11.43 15.29
CA LYS A 206 -6.32 -11.02 14.57
C LYS A 206 -6.77 -9.61 14.96
N HIS A 207 -6.93 -8.76 13.95
CA HIS A 207 -7.55 -7.45 14.09
C HIS A 207 -8.93 -7.48 13.45
N ALA A 208 -9.97 -7.05 14.18
CA ALA A 208 -11.37 -7.19 13.74
C ALA A 208 -11.68 -6.42 12.45
N ASP A 209 -11.03 -5.29 12.25
CA ASP A 209 -11.24 -4.42 11.08
C ASP A 209 -10.44 -4.82 9.83
N VAL A 210 -9.56 -5.83 9.92
CA VAL A 210 -8.92 -6.38 8.72
C VAL A 210 -9.92 -7.20 7.94
N LYS A 211 -10.14 -6.84 6.67
CA LYS A 211 -11.15 -7.43 5.78
C LYS A 211 -10.57 -8.10 4.53
N ALA A 212 -9.30 -7.87 4.20
CA ALA A 212 -8.66 -8.51 3.04
C ALA A 212 -7.14 -8.56 3.20
N VAL A 213 -6.51 -9.61 2.67
CA VAL A 213 -5.05 -9.76 2.62
C VAL A 213 -4.55 -9.90 1.19
N LEU A 214 -3.61 -9.04 0.81
CA LEU A 214 -2.83 -9.17 -0.43
C LEU A 214 -1.40 -9.60 -0.07
N ALA A 215 -1.13 -10.89 -0.18
CA ALA A 215 0.13 -11.50 0.20
C ALA A 215 1.05 -11.61 -1.03
N LEU A 216 2.09 -10.77 -1.07
CA LEU A 216 3.01 -10.61 -2.19
C LEU A 216 4.24 -11.52 -1.99
N SER A 217 4.28 -12.68 -2.64
CA SER A 217 5.32 -13.69 -2.44
C SER A 217 5.62 -13.91 -0.93
N PRO A 218 4.61 -14.28 -0.14
CA PRO A 218 4.72 -14.27 1.32
C PRO A 218 5.56 -15.43 1.85
N TYR A 219 6.29 -15.21 2.93
CA TYR A 219 6.81 -16.32 3.73
C TYR A 219 5.67 -16.95 4.54
N VAL A 220 5.12 -18.06 4.04
CA VAL A 220 3.86 -18.66 4.55
C VAL A 220 4.04 -20.01 5.23
N LEU A 221 5.22 -20.62 5.13
CA LEU A 221 5.51 -21.95 5.66
C LEU A 221 5.10 -22.15 7.14
N PRO A 222 5.31 -21.19 8.06
CA PRO A 222 4.85 -21.35 9.45
C PRO A 222 3.36 -21.64 9.57
N PHE A 223 2.51 -20.97 8.78
CA PHE A 223 1.07 -21.14 8.85
C PHE A 223 0.60 -22.46 8.23
N ILE A 224 1.33 -22.98 7.24
CA ILE A 224 1.11 -24.32 6.67
C ILE A 224 1.46 -25.36 7.73
N THR A 225 2.66 -25.28 8.32
CA THR A 225 3.14 -26.22 9.35
C THR A 225 2.22 -26.25 10.56
N GLN A 226 1.78 -25.08 11.05
CA GLN A 226 0.87 -24.97 12.20
C GLN A 226 -0.62 -25.13 11.83
N ARG A 227 -0.94 -25.35 10.55
CA ARG A 227 -2.30 -25.58 10.02
C ARG A 227 -3.30 -24.47 10.41
N THR A 228 -2.87 -23.22 10.31
CA THR A 228 -3.71 -22.07 10.71
C THR A 228 -4.38 -21.35 9.55
N LEU A 229 -3.94 -21.56 8.31
CA LEU A 229 -4.49 -20.89 7.12
C LEU A 229 -5.99 -21.17 6.89
N ALA A 230 -6.47 -22.36 7.23
CA ALA A 230 -7.89 -22.71 7.12
C ALA A 230 -8.80 -21.93 8.08
N ARG A 231 -8.22 -21.19 9.04
CA ARG A 231 -8.96 -20.37 10.02
C ARG A 231 -9.16 -18.93 9.57
N LEU A 232 -8.51 -18.52 8.48
CA LEU A 232 -8.68 -17.18 7.92
C LEU A 232 -10.12 -17.06 7.44
N ASP A 233 -10.80 -16.01 7.89
CA ASP A 233 -12.19 -15.69 7.56
C ASP A 233 -12.29 -14.41 6.72
N VAL A 234 -11.18 -13.99 6.12
CA VAL A 234 -11.09 -12.87 5.20
C VAL A 234 -10.56 -13.34 3.84
N PRO A 235 -10.98 -12.69 2.74
CA PRO A 235 -10.39 -12.91 1.42
C PRO A 235 -8.87 -12.81 1.42
N VAL A 236 -8.19 -13.75 0.74
CA VAL A 236 -6.73 -13.73 0.56
C VAL A 236 -6.34 -13.85 -0.91
N MET A 237 -5.54 -12.92 -1.40
CA MET A 237 -4.83 -13.07 -2.67
C MET A 237 -3.36 -13.35 -2.42
N TYR A 238 -2.90 -14.50 -2.92
CA TYR A 238 -1.49 -14.83 -3.01
C TYR A 238 -0.95 -14.42 -4.38
N GLN A 239 0.08 -13.58 -4.40
CA GLN A 239 0.87 -13.33 -5.60
C GLN A 239 2.21 -14.07 -5.52
N GLY A 240 2.67 -14.64 -6.62
CA GLY A 240 3.96 -15.32 -6.75
C GLY A 240 4.56 -15.11 -8.14
N ALA A 241 5.78 -15.60 -8.36
CA ALA A 241 6.51 -15.46 -9.62
C ALA A 241 7.17 -16.78 -10.03
N GLN A 242 7.39 -16.96 -11.33
CA GLN A 242 7.83 -18.24 -11.90
C GLN A 242 9.22 -18.68 -11.43
N PHE A 243 10.16 -17.76 -11.23
CA PHE A 243 11.53 -18.06 -10.80
C PHE A 243 11.79 -17.79 -9.31
N ASP A 244 10.72 -17.56 -8.54
CA ASP A 244 10.79 -17.44 -7.09
C ASP A 244 10.65 -18.82 -6.43
N TRP A 245 11.61 -19.71 -6.69
CA TRP A 245 11.51 -21.13 -6.32
C TRP A 245 11.51 -21.41 -4.82
N GLY A 246 12.10 -20.52 -4.02
CA GLY A 246 12.20 -20.70 -2.56
C GLY A 246 10.94 -20.29 -1.81
N ILE A 247 10.08 -19.45 -2.40
CA ILE A 247 8.91 -18.89 -1.71
C ILE A 247 7.62 -19.21 -2.46
N THR A 248 7.50 -18.86 -3.75
CA THR A 248 6.28 -19.09 -4.54
C THR A 248 5.86 -20.57 -4.58
N THR A 249 6.80 -21.52 -4.56
CA THR A 249 6.49 -22.96 -4.54
C THR A 249 5.66 -23.38 -3.33
N SER A 250 5.80 -22.69 -2.18
CA SER A 250 4.99 -22.95 -0.98
C SER A 250 3.52 -22.53 -1.12
N LEU A 251 3.18 -21.76 -2.16
CA LEU A 251 1.81 -21.35 -2.48
C LEU A 251 1.08 -22.43 -3.31
N GLU A 252 1.84 -23.31 -3.96
CA GLU A 252 1.36 -24.23 -5.00
C GLU A 252 1.15 -25.67 -4.50
N GLY A 253 0.41 -26.46 -5.28
CA GLY A 253 0.15 -27.87 -4.99
C GLY A 253 -0.97 -28.10 -3.97
N ALA A 254 -1.31 -29.37 -3.73
CA ALA A 254 -2.45 -29.76 -2.90
C ALA A 254 -2.27 -29.43 -1.40
N GLN A 255 -1.03 -29.19 -0.96
CA GLN A 255 -0.71 -28.82 0.42
C GLN A 255 -0.14 -27.39 0.53
N GLY A 256 -0.03 -26.68 -0.59
CA GLY A 256 0.44 -25.29 -0.60
C GLY A 256 -0.60 -24.34 0.00
N ALA A 257 -0.16 -23.13 0.35
CA ALA A 257 -0.97 -22.14 1.06
C ALA A 257 -2.33 -21.90 0.37
N TYR A 258 -2.35 -21.70 -0.95
CA TYR A 258 -3.62 -21.48 -1.67
C TYR A 258 -4.60 -22.64 -1.50
N ALA A 259 -4.12 -23.89 -1.53
CA ALA A 259 -5.01 -25.04 -1.42
C ALA A 259 -5.66 -25.13 -0.02
N VAL A 260 -4.91 -24.83 1.04
CA VAL A 260 -5.35 -24.99 2.43
C VAL A 260 -6.01 -23.76 3.06
N THR A 261 -5.92 -22.59 2.42
CA THR A 261 -6.64 -21.38 2.85
C THR A 261 -8.14 -21.51 2.56
N ALA A 262 -8.99 -20.94 3.42
CA ALA A 262 -10.43 -20.91 3.19
C ALA A 262 -10.81 -19.90 2.08
N PRO A 263 -11.89 -20.13 1.29
CA PRO A 263 -12.41 -19.13 0.37
C PRO A 263 -13.01 -17.91 1.10
N PRO A 264 -13.05 -16.70 0.48
CA PRO A 264 -12.57 -16.40 -0.87
C PRO A 264 -11.04 -16.37 -0.96
N LYS A 265 -10.49 -16.96 -2.02
CA LYS A 265 -9.04 -16.98 -2.22
C LYS A 265 -8.65 -16.89 -3.67
N TYR A 266 -7.49 -16.31 -3.91
CA TYR A 266 -6.94 -16.07 -5.25
C TYR A 266 -5.46 -16.44 -5.26
N PHE A 267 -5.00 -17.00 -6.38
CA PHE A 267 -3.59 -17.21 -6.65
C PHE A 267 -3.24 -16.62 -8.01
N VAL A 268 -2.27 -15.71 -8.01
CA VAL A 268 -1.74 -14.99 -9.15
C VAL A 268 -0.26 -15.32 -9.26
N LYS A 269 0.15 -16.02 -10.31
CA LYS A 269 1.57 -16.28 -10.59
C LYS A 269 2.00 -15.50 -11.83
N LEU A 270 2.99 -14.64 -11.66
CA LEU A 270 3.58 -13.85 -12.73
C LEU A 270 4.43 -14.75 -13.65
N LYS A 271 4.46 -14.42 -14.94
CA LYS A 271 5.38 -15.05 -15.90
C LYS A 271 6.79 -14.52 -15.67
N GLY A 272 7.76 -15.43 -15.64
CA GLY A 272 9.11 -15.10 -15.23
C GLY A 272 9.14 -14.47 -13.83
N GLY A 273 10.14 -13.61 -13.63
CA GLY A 273 10.30 -12.85 -12.40
C GLY A 273 10.83 -13.64 -11.21
N THR A 274 11.38 -12.92 -10.25
CA THR A 274 12.02 -13.48 -9.05
C THR A 274 11.31 -13.01 -7.77
N HIS A 275 11.85 -13.35 -6.60
CA HIS A 275 11.35 -12.87 -5.32
C HIS A 275 11.27 -11.33 -5.20
N LEU A 276 12.04 -10.61 -6.04
CA LEU A 276 12.17 -9.16 -6.01
C LEU A 276 11.22 -8.42 -6.96
N GLU A 277 10.25 -9.09 -7.60
CA GLU A 277 9.27 -8.40 -8.47
C GLU A 277 8.45 -7.34 -7.71
N TRP A 278 8.24 -7.51 -6.42
CA TRP A 278 7.46 -6.57 -5.59
C TRP A 278 8.30 -5.48 -4.93
N VAL A 279 9.50 -5.20 -5.44
CA VAL A 279 10.32 -4.06 -4.98
C VAL A 279 10.59 -3.09 -6.13
N ASN A 280 10.93 -1.84 -5.82
CA ASN A 280 11.14 -0.78 -6.83
C ASN A 280 12.19 -1.13 -7.90
N LEU A 281 13.05 -2.12 -7.66
CA LEU A 281 14.01 -2.64 -8.64
C LEU A 281 13.33 -3.10 -9.93
N LEU A 282 12.10 -3.62 -9.87
CA LEU A 282 11.31 -3.98 -11.05
C LEU A 282 11.13 -2.78 -12.00
N CYS A 283 11.02 -1.58 -11.43
CA CYS A 283 10.88 -0.33 -12.13
C CYS A 283 12.20 0.39 -12.44
N SER A 284 13.34 -0.28 -12.23
CA SER A 284 14.66 0.32 -12.51
C SER A 284 14.77 0.79 -13.96
N GLY A 285 15.35 1.98 -14.13
CA GLY A 285 15.49 2.67 -15.42
C GLY A 285 14.22 3.34 -15.94
N GLN A 286 13.13 3.38 -15.16
CA GLN A 286 11.89 4.07 -15.54
C GLN A 286 11.78 5.43 -14.84
N PRO A 287 11.34 6.49 -15.53
CA PRO A 287 11.34 7.86 -14.99
C PRO A 287 10.18 8.15 -14.04
N SER A 288 9.20 7.26 -13.92
CA SER A 288 8.08 7.40 -12.98
C SER A 288 7.35 6.07 -12.75
N VAL A 289 6.49 6.01 -11.73
CA VAL A 289 5.50 4.92 -11.54
C VAL A 289 4.70 4.67 -12.80
N ILE A 290 4.11 5.72 -13.38
CA ILE A 290 3.27 5.61 -14.59
C ILE A 290 4.08 5.05 -15.77
N ALA A 291 5.32 5.49 -15.95
CA ALA A 291 6.19 4.95 -16.99
C ALA A 291 6.54 3.48 -16.73
N CYS A 292 6.81 3.12 -15.47
CA CYS A 292 7.05 1.73 -15.08
C CYS A 292 5.88 0.82 -15.43
N LEU A 293 4.66 1.17 -15.05
CA LEU A 293 3.47 0.34 -15.30
C LEU A 293 3.20 0.17 -16.80
N LYS A 294 3.55 1.16 -17.62
CA LYS A 294 3.48 1.02 -19.09
C LYS A 294 4.57 0.10 -19.65
N ALA A 295 5.79 0.18 -19.11
CA ALA A 295 6.95 -0.51 -19.65
C ALA A 295 7.18 -1.92 -19.08
N LYS A 296 6.65 -2.21 -17.89
CA LYS A 296 6.92 -3.44 -17.12
C LYS A 296 5.62 -4.22 -16.91
N PRO A 297 5.34 -5.24 -17.74
CA PRO A 297 4.10 -6.02 -17.64
C PRO A 297 3.84 -6.61 -16.25
N ASN A 298 4.88 -7.08 -15.55
CA ASN A 298 4.71 -7.63 -14.21
C ASN A 298 4.30 -6.56 -13.19
N ALA A 299 4.85 -5.35 -13.26
CA ALA A 299 4.46 -4.25 -12.36
C ALA A 299 2.98 -3.91 -12.56
N TYR A 300 2.56 -3.81 -13.84
CA TYR A 300 1.16 -3.62 -14.18
C TYR A 300 0.25 -4.76 -13.68
N LEU A 301 0.66 -6.02 -13.79
CA LEU A 301 -0.13 -7.16 -13.34
C LEU A 301 -0.23 -7.23 -11.81
N ILE A 302 0.86 -6.92 -11.09
CA ILE A 302 0.86 -6.81 -9.62
C ILE A 302 -0.21 -5.81 -9.18
N ASP A 303 -0.16 -4.61 -9.74
CA ASP A 303 -1.09 -3.52 -9.38
C ASP A 303 -2.51 -3.85 -9.80
N ARG A 304 -2.72 -4.25 -11.06
CA ARG A 304 -4.06 -4.51 -11.58
C ARG A 304 -4.80 -5.55 -10.76
N TYR A 305 -4.20 -6.72 -10.51
CA TYR A 305 -4.88 -7.76 -9.74
C TYR A 305 -5.00 -7.40 -8.25
N GLY A 306 -3.99 -6.74 -7.68
CA GLY A 306 -4.02 -6.29 -6.29
C GLY A 306 -5.11 -5.25 -6.03
N ILE A 307 -5.19 -4.23 -6.88
CA ILE A 307 -6.18 -3.15 -6.79
C ILE A 307 -7.59 -3.68 -7.01
N GLU A 308 -7.83 -4.49 -8.04
CA GLU A 308 -9.14 -5.09 -8.30
C GLU A 308 -9.59 -5.98 -7.14
N PHE A 309 -8.66 -6.71 -6.51
CA PHE A 309 -8.93 -7.53 -5.33
C PHE A 309 -9.36 -6.68 -4.14
N LEU A 310 -8.62 -5.61 -3.84
CA LEU A 310 -8.97 -4.71 -2.75
C LEU A 310 -10.26 -3.96 -3.05
N ASP A 311 -10.48 -3.50 -4.29
CA ASP A 311 -11.72 -2.81 -4.68
C ASP A 311 -12.94 -3.72 -4.51
N ARG A 312 -12.80 -5.01 -4.82
CA ARG A 312 -13.85 -6.00 -4.58
C ARG A 312 -14.16 -6.17 -3.10
N HIS A 313 -13.15 -6.35 -2.26
CA HIS A 313 -13.36 -6.81 -0.87
C HIS A 313 -13.40 -5.68 0.17
N LEU A 314 -12.92 -4.49 -0.17
CA LEU A 314 -12.95 -3.31 0.72
C LEU A 314 -13.96 -2.25 0.28
N LYS A 315 -14.31 -2.20 -1.03
CA LYS A 315 -15.24 -1.21 -1.59
C LYS A 315 -16.49 -1.83 -2.21
N ASN A 316 -16.64 -3.15 -2.13
CA ASN A 316 -17.76 -3.90 -2.73
C ASN A 316 -17.91 -3.65 -4.24
N LYS A 317 -16.81 -3.36 -4.96
CA LYS A 317 -16.86 -3.15 -6.41
C LYS A 317 -16.79 -4.48 -7.17
N PRO A 318 -17.70 -4.76 -8.11
CA PRO A 318 -17.61 -5.97 -8.91
C PRO A 318 -16.35 -5.97 -9.77
N SER A 319 -15.75 -7.15 -9.98
CA SER A 319 -14.58 -7.31 -10.85
C SER A 319 -14.76 -8.52 -11.76
N ALA A 320 -14.88 -8.25 -13.07
CA ALA A 320 -14.89 -9.29 -14.09
C ALA A 320 -13.52 -9.98 -14.21
N LEU A 321 -12.44 -9.25 -13.93
CA LEU A 321 -11.08 -9.78 -13.96
C LEU A 321 -10.92 -10.94 -12.97
N LEU A 322 -11.45 -10.76 -11.76
CA LEU A 322 -11.29 -11.73 -10.67
C LEU A 322 -12.18 -12.97 -10.78
N SER A 323 -13.06 -13.00 -11.76
CA SER A 323 -13.95 -14.14 -12.05
C SER A 323 -13.65 -14.77 -13.42
N GLY A 324 -12.55 -14.33 -14.06
CA GLY A 324 -12.17 -14.72 -15.41
C GLY A 324 -10.97 -15.67 -15.47
N ARG A 325 -10.39 -15.84 -16.67
CA ARG A 325 -9.29 -16.78 -16.94
C ARG A 325 -7.90 -16.32 -16.50
N GLY A 326 -7.75 -15.12 -15.93
CA GLY A 326 -6.45 -14.57 -15.53
C GLY A 326 -5.56 -14.15 -16.71
N ALA A 327 -5.87 -13.02 -17.34
CA ALA A 327 -5.09 -12.50 -18.47
C ALA A 327 -3.66 -12.07 -18.04
N GLY A 328 -2.66 -12.46 -18.84
CA GLY A 328 -1.25 -12.04 -18.68
C GLY A 328 -0.43 -12.86 -17.69
N LEU A 329 -1.04 -13.78 -16.95
CA LEU A 329 -0.41 -14.54 -15.86
C LEU A 329 0.13 -15.90 -16.33
N ASP A 330 1.08 -16.44 -15.58
CA ASP A 330 1.56 -17.83 -15.71
C ASP A 330 0.50 -18.79 -15.19
N VAL A 331 0.03 -18.51 -13.97
CA VAL A 331 -1.07 -19.24 -13.33
C VAL A 331 -2.03 -18.23 -12.73
N TYR A 332 -3.33 -18.48 -12.93
CA TYR A 332 -4.38 -17.80 -12.21
C TYR A 332 -5.38 -18.82 -11.69
N ARG A 333 -5.72 -18.73 -10.39
CA ARG A 333 -6.75 -19.55 -9.75
C ARG A 333 -7.54 -18.69 -8.79
N PHE A 334 -8.80 -19.03 -8.61
CA PHE A 334 -9.63 -18.43 -7.59
C PHE A 334 -10.68 -19.41 -7.09
N GLU A 335 -11.17 -19.16 -5.89
CA GLU A 335 -12.31 -19.84 -5.27
C GLU A 335 -13.11 -18.78 -4.53
N LEU A 336 -14.40 -18.65 -4.88
CA LEU A 336 -15.35 -17.72 -4.26
C LEU A 336 -16.17 -18.47 -3.19
N PRO A 337 -16.93 -17.76 -2.32
CA PRO A 337 -17.76 -18.39 -1.28
C PRO A 337 -18.71 -19.47 -1.78
#